data_AF-A0A8B9AW10-F1
#
_entry.id   AF-A0A8B9AW10-F1
#
_cell.length_a   1.000
_cell.length_b   1.000
_cell.length_c   1.000
_cell.angle_alpha   90.00
_cell.angle_beta   90.00
_cell.angle_gamma   90.00
#
_symmetry.space_group_name_H-M   'P 1'
#
loop_
_entity.id
_entity.type
_entity.pdbx_description
1 polymer ?
#
loop_
_entity_poly.entity_id
_entity_poly.type
_entity_poly.pdbx_seq_one_letter_code
_entity_poly.pdbx_strand_id
1 'polypeptide(L)'
;MYNLGTGKGTSVLEMVTAFEKASGKKIPLVMAGRRPGDAEIVYASTAKAEKELNWKTKYGIDEMCRDQWNWASKNPWGYGSPDSAN
;
A
#
# COMPACT_ATOMS: atom_id res chain seq x y z
N MET A 1 2.50 18.25 15.82
CA MET A 1 2.77 17.68 14.48
C MET A 1 3.59 16.40 14.64
N TYR A 2 3.14 15.32 13.99
CA TYR A 2 3.69 13.96 14.07
C TYR A 2 3.67 13.31 12.68
N ASN A 3 4.67 12.49 12.36
CA ASN A 3 4.64 11.64 11.19
C ASN A 3 4.01 10.29 11.57
N LEU A 4 3.05 9.82 10.78
CA LEU A 4 2.43 8.51 10.94
C LEU A 4 2.80 7.67 9.73
N GLY A 5 3.57 6.61 9.97
CA GLY A 5 4.01 5.69 8.94
C GLY A 5 4.72 4.51 9.58
N THR A 6 5.21 3.58 8.76
CA THR A 6 5.88 2.36 9.23
C THR A 6 7.36 2.56 9.54
N GLY A 7 7.94 3.68 9.09
CA GLY A 7 9.38 3.93 9.13
C GLY A 7 10.19 3.08 8.14
N LYS A 8 9.52 2.23 7.34
CA LYS A 8 10.15 1.36 6.34
C LYS A 8 9.75 1.82 4.95
N GLY A 9 10.74 2.06 4.09
CA GLY A 9 10.51 2.26 2.67
C GLY A 9 10.11 0.94 2.01
N THR A 10 9.15 1.01 1.09
CA THR A 10 8.75 -0.11 0.24
C THR A 10 8.82 0.36 -1.21
N SER A 11 9.59 -0.34 -2.04
CA SER A 11 9.66 -0.07 -3.46
C SER A 11 8.38 -0.51 -4.18
N VAL A 12 8.17 0.01 -5.39
CA VAL A 12 7.05 -0.40 -6.25
C VAL A 12 7.07 -1.90 -6.52
N LEU A 13 8.25 -2.47 -6.79
CA LEU A 13 8.39 -3.89 -7.11
C LEU A 13 8.15 -4.80 -5.91
N GLU A 14 8.57 -4.38 -4.70
CA GLU A 14 8.24 -5.10 -3.47
C GLU A 14 6.74 -5.10 -3.20
N MET A 15 6.06 -3.96 -3.41
CA MET A 15 4.62 -3.88 -3.28
C MET A 15 3.90 -4.80 -4.27
N VAL A 16 4.32 -4.82 -5.54
CA VAL A 16 3.75 -5.72 -6.54
C VAL A 16 3.95 -7.18 -6.13
N THR A 17 5.15 -7.55 -5.68
CA THR A 17 5.47 -8.91 -5.24
C THR A 17 4.58 -9.34 -4.05
N ALA A 18 4.42 -8.46 -3.06
CA ALA A 18 3.54 -8.71 -1.92
C ALA A 18 2.06 -8.87 -2.36
N PHE A 19 1.63 -8.10 -3.35
CA PHE A 19 0.27 -8.18 -3.90
C PHE A 19 0.04 -9.43 -4.76
N GLU A 20 1.03 -9.87 -5.55
CA GLU A 20 0.98 -11.16 -6.26
C GLU A 20 0.82 -12.32 -5.28
N LYS A 21 1.62 -12.30 -4.19
CA LYS A 21 1.54 -13.29 -3.11
C LYS A 21 0.16 -13.30 -2.45
N ALA A 22 -0.39 -12.11 -2.15
CA ALA A 22 -1.71 -11.98 -1.53
C ALA A 22 -2.87 -12.44 -2.44
N SER A 23 -2.79 -12.13 -3.73
CA SER A 23 -3.86 -12.43 -4.70
C SER A 23 -3.76 -13.83 -5.31
N GLY A 24 -2.58 -14.46 -5.25
CA GLY A 24 -2.27 -15.69 -5.97
C GLY A 24 -2.24 -15.51 -7.50
N LYS A 25 -2.19 -14.26 -7.98
CA LYS A 25 -2.23 -13.91 -9.41
C LYS A 25 -0.95 -13.19 -9.80
N LYS A 26 -0.53 -13.42 -11.06
CA LYS A 26 0.52 -12.62 -11.67
C LYS A 26 -0.02 -11.26 -12.10
N ILE A 27 0.72 -10.21 -11.79
CA ILE A 27 0.39 -8.82 -12.12
C ILE A 27 1.31 -8.39 -13.27
N PRO A 28 0.78 -8.20 -14.49
CA PRO A 28 1.57 -7.71 -15.59
C PRO A 28 2.16 -6.33 -15.29
N LEU A 29 3.47 -6.18 -15.46
CA LEU A 29 4.18 -4.92 -15.27
C LEU A 29 4.73 -4.40 -16.59
N VAL A 30 4.61 -3.10 -16.80
CA VAL A 30 5.26 -2.38 -17.90
C VAL A 30 6.07 -1.25 -17.27
N MET A 31 7.38 -1.25 -17.54
CA MET A 31 8.25 -0.16 -17.10
C MET A 31 7.95 1.07 -17.96
N ALA A 32 7.51 2.15 -17.32
CA ALA A 32 7.23 3.43 -17.96
C ALA A 32 8.23 4.50 -17.52
N GLY A 33 8.25 5.64 -18.21
CA GLY A 33 9.06 6.79 -17.81
C GLY A 33 8.66 7.33 -16.43
N ARG A 34 9.57 8.07 -15.78
CA ARG A 34 9.28 8.72 -14.49
C ARG A 34 8.11 9.70 -14.65
N ARG A 35 7.15 9.66 -13.71
CA ARG A 35 6.09 10.66 -13.64
C ARG A 35 6.68 11.98 -13.11
N PRO A 36 6.50 13.12 -13.79
CA PRO A 36 7.01 14.40 -13.31
C PRO A 36 6.47 14.73 -11.92
N GLY A 37 7.35 15.10 -10.99
CA GLY A 37 7.01 15.44 -9.60
C GLY A 37 7.17 14.29 -8.60
N ASP A 38 7.39 13.06 -9.04
CA ASP A 38 7.66 11.95 -8.13
C ASP A 38 9.07 12.06 -7.52
N ALA A 39 9.14 12.02 -6.18
CA ALA A 39 10.39 11.89 -5.45
C ALA A 39 10.93 10.45 -5.54
N GLU A 40 12.25 10.27 -5.50
CA GLU A 40 12.87 8.96 -5.65
C GLU A 40 12.61 8.02 -4.46
N ILE A 41 12.66 8.55 -3.24
CA ILE A 41 12.40 7.81 -1.99
C ILE A 41 11.77 8.75 -0.97
N VAL A 42 10.69 8.30 -0.32
CA VAL A 42 10.05 9.00 0.81
C VAL A 42 9.59 7.98 1.85
N TYR A 43 9.98 8.17 3.11
CA TYR A 43 9.49 7.39 4.25
C TYR A 43 9.42 8.26 5.52
N ALA A 44 8.54 7.89 6.44
CA ALA A 44 8.28 8.66 7.66
C ALA A 44 9.32 8.37 8.76
N SER A 45 9.86 9.41 9.41
CA SER A 45 10.54 9.24 10.70
C SER A 45 9.50 9.12 11.82
N THR A 46 9.37 7.95 12.44
CA THR A 46 8.29 7.60 13.39
C THR A 46 8.67 7.79 14.87
N ALA A 47 9.93 8.09 15.17
CA ALA A 47 10.46 8.13 16.53
C ALA A 47 9.67 9.05 17.47
N LYS A 48 9.19 10.20 16.96
CA LYS A 48 8.38 11.14 17.74
C LYS A 48 7.03 10.56 18.14
N ALA A 49 6.34 9.89 17.22
CA ALA A 49 5.04 9.28 17.49
C ALA A 49 5.17 8.09 18.47
N GLU A 50 6.22 7.28 18.33
CA GLU A 50 6.51 6.18 19.25
C GLU A 50 6.76 6.70 20.67
N LYS A 51 7.55 7.77 20.82
CA LYS A 51 7.92 8.32 22.13
C LYS A 51 6.77 9.07 22.82
N GLU A 52 6.09 9.95 22.09
CA GLU A 52 5.13 10.90 22.70
C GLU A 52 3.69 10.37 22.70
N LEU A 53 3.33 9.51 21.75
CA LEU A 53 1.98 8.94 21.64
C LEU A 53 1.90 7.47 22.03
N ASN A 54 3.05 6.83 22.32
CA ASN A 54 3.16 5.38 22.50
C ASN A 54 2.51 4.60 21.33
N TRP A 55 2.60 5.18 20.13
CA TRP A 55 1.94 4.68 18.92
C TRP A 55 2.96 4.10 17.95
N LYS A 56 2.66 2.91 17.42
CA LYS A 56 3.49 2.23 16.42
C LYS A 56 2.62 1.39 15.47
N THR A 57 3.00 1.34 14.20
CA THR A 57 2.36 0.46 13.22
C THR A 57 2.59 -1.00 13.57
N LYS A 58 1.52 -1.80 13.53
CA LYS A 58 1.57 -3.25 13.85
C LYS A 58 1.64 -4.14 12.61
N TYR A 59 1.30 -3.61 11.44
CA TYR A 59 1.13 -4.35 10.20
C TYR A 59 2.15 -3.92 9.17
N GLY A 60 2.66 -4.87 8.39
CA GLY A 60 3.59 -4.65 7.29
C GLY A 60 2.89 -4.71 5.93
N ILE A 61 3.70 -4.71 4.86
CA ILE A 61 3.20 -4.70 3.48
C ILE A 61 2.39 -5.95 3.13
N ASP A 62 2.79 -7.12 3.66
CA ASP A 62 2.10 -8.38 3.40
C ASP A 62 0.68 -8.38 3.96
N GLU A 63 0.50 -7.93 5.21
CA GLU A 63 -0.84 -7.81 5.81
C GLU A 63 -1.69 -6.78 5.09
N MET A 64 -1.09 -5.63 4.72
CA MET A 64 -1.78 -4.59 3.95
C MET A 64 -2.27 -5.12 2.61
N CYS A 65 -1.42 -5.81 1.84
CA CYS A 65 -1.79 -6.38 0.55
C CYS A 65 -2.85 -7.48 0.68
N ARG A 66 -2.75 -8.35 1.70
CA ARG A 66 -3.75 -9.38 1.98
C ARG A 66 -5.14 -8.78 2.24
N ASP A 67 -5.21 -7.80 3.15
CA ASP A 67 -6.47 -7.21 3.55
C ASP A 67 -7.10 -6.40 2.41
N GLN A 68 -6.26 -5.68 1.64
CA GLN A 68 -6.68 -4.99 0.42
C GLN A 68 -7.24 -5.96 -0.63
N TRP A 69 -6.56 -7.09 -0.87
CA TRP A 69 -7.05 -8.10 -1.82
C TRP A 69 -8.36 -8.75 -1.35
N ASN A 70 -8.48 -9.06 -0.06
CA ASN A 70 -9.71 -9.59 0.50
C ASN A 70 -10.90 -8.63 0.31
N TRP A 71 -10.67 -7.32 0.48
CA TRP A 71 -11.70 -6.32 0.18
C TRP A 71 -12.02 -6.26 -1.31
N ALA A 72 -11.01 -6.08 -2.17
CA ALA A 72 -11.19 -5.89 -3.61
C ALA A 72 -11.83 -7.11 -4.29
N SER A 73 -11.47 -8.33 -3.88
CA SER A 73 -12.05 -9.57 -4.42
C SER A 73 -13.51 -9.76 -4.06
N LYS A 74 -13.94 -9.29 -2.87
CA LYS A 74 -15.34 -9.36 -2.42
C LYS A 74 -16.18 -8.19 -2.91
N ASN A 75 -15.55 -7.07 -3.25
CA ASN A 75 -16.21 -5.83 -3.62
C ASN A 75 -15.60 -5.31 -4.94
N PRO A 76 -15.78 -6.03 -6.06
CA PRO A 76 -15.16 -5.66 -7.33
C PRO A 76 -15.64 -4.29 -7.86
N TRP A 77 -16.80 -3.81 -7.40
CA TRP A 77 -17.38 -2.51 -7.74
C TRP A 77 -17.27 -1.49 -6.58
N GLY A 78 -16.40 -1.76 -5.60
CA GLY A 78 -16.30 -0.97 -4.38
C GLY A 78 -17.60 -1.01 -3.58
N TYR A 79 -18.07 0.14 -3.10
CA TYR A 79 -19.36 0.27 -2.42
C TYR A 79 -20.55 0.39 -3.40
N GLY A 80 -20.29 0.49 -4.71
CA GLY A 80 -21.31 0.61 -5.74
C GLY A 80 -21.81 -0.73 -6.26
N SER A 81 -22.72 -0.67 -7.23
CA SER A 81 -23.20 -1.82 -8.01
C SER A 81 -22.63 -1.77 -9.43
N PRO A 82 -22.67 -2.89 -10.19
CA PRO A 82 -22.19 -2.93 -11.58
C PRO A 82 -22.79 -1.83 -12.46
N ASP A 83 -24.03 -1.40 -12.17
CA ASP A 83 -24.78 -0.42 -12.96
C ASP A 83 -24.35 1.04 -12.73
N SER A 84 -23.58 1.30 -11.67
CA SER A 84 -23.09 2.65 -11.33
C SER A 84 -21.81 3.07 -12.06
N ALA A 85 -21.27 2.19 -12.92
CA ALA A 85 -20.06 2.42 -13.71
C ALA A 85 -20.32 2.93 -15.14
N ASN A 86 -21.58 3.25 -15.49
CA ASN A 86 -21.98 3.83 -16.79
C ASN A 86 -22.16 5.34 -16.72
#